data_AF-A0A936PSE5-F1
#
_entry.id   AF-A0A936PSE5-F1
#
_cell.length_a   1.000
_cell.length_b   1.000
_cell.length_c   1.000
_cell.angle_alpha   90.00
_cell.angle_beta   90.00
_cell.angle_gamma   90.00
#
_symmetry.space_group_name_H-M   'P 1'
#
loop_
_entity.id
_entity.type
_entity.pdbx_description
1 polymer ?
#
loop_
_entity_poly.entity_id
_entity_poly.type
_entity_poly.pdbx_seq_one_letter_code
_entity_poly.pdbx_strand_id
1 'polypeptide(L)'
;MNIRLAALIPFTFACGPKDAPVESAADSDAAPAALTGAELAGRWASGGCEAYDDGQGGKSYLTRDFTLTADTWTLDLGLFGDEACSYALFTVEITGPYTLGGLSQIVPGATEGDFAFGTIVWTAKDQGLADTFTGAGCGANAWEVDVPQDVSATGCIGVAHPIAECPTDHDVVALSDGQLFFGERITNMCEVDGRPKALGPFGLDPR
;
A
#
# COMPACT_ATOMS: atom_id res chain seq x y z
N MET A 1 77.56 -26.16 6.80
CA MET A 1 78.01 -25.21 7.83
C MET A 1 76.79 -24.57 8.46
N ASN A 2 76.64 -24.79 9.76
CA ASN A 2 75.76 -24.12 10.73
C ASN A 2 74.24 -24.38 10.70
N ILE A 3 73.91 -25.46 11.41
CA ILE A 3 72.72 -25.75 12.21
C ILE A 3 72.20 -24.53 12.97
N ARG A 4 70.87 -24.33 12.99
CA ARG A 4 70.15 -23.91 14.19
C ARG A 4 68.85 -24.69 14.35
N LEU A 5 68.78 -25.35 15.51
CA LEU A 5 67.72 -26.18 16.04
C LEU A 5 66.88 -25.33 17.00
N ALA A 6 65.55 -25.37 16.91
CA ALA A 6 64.62 -24.94 17.95
C ALA A 6 63.24 -25.55 17.61
N ALA A 7 62.87 -26.67 18.23
CA ALA A 7 62.12 -26.77 19.50
C ALA A 7 60.61 -26.93 19.24
N LEU A 8 60.14 -28.18 19.34
CA LEU A 8 58.72 -28.53 19.39
C LEU A 8 58.09 -27.95 20.67
N ILE A 9 56.96 -27.26 20.51
CA ILE A 9 56.08 -26.83 21.60
C ILE A 9 54.92 -27.85 21.68
N PRO A 10 54.56 -28.36 22.86
CA PRO A 10 53.45 -29.29 23.01
C PRO A 10 52.11 -28.57 22.83
N PHE A 11 51.22 -29.15 22.03
CA PHE A 11 49.80 -28.78 22.00
C PHE A 11 49.17 -29.20 23.33
N THR A 12 49.00 -28.25 24.25
CA THR A 12 48.10 -28.41 25.40
C THR A 12 46.67 -28.20 24.93
N PHE A 13 45.86 -29.27 24.96
CA PHE A 13 44.40 -29.17 24.91
C PHE A 13 43.91 -28.45 26.16
N ALA A 14 43.52 -27.19 26.03
CA ALA A 14 42.76 -26.49 27.06
C ALA A 14 41.27 -26.78 26.84
N CYS A 15 40.67 -27.54 27.77
CA CYS A 15 39.23 -27.61 27.94
C CYS A 15 38.73 -26.21 28.35
N GLY A 16 38.13 -25.47 27.43
CA GLY A 16 37.44 -24.20 27.72
C GLY A 16 36.07 -24.47 28.38
N PRO A 17 35.55 -23.54 29.20
CA PRO A 17 34.32 -23.75 29.95
C PRO A 17 33.12 -23.96 29.02
N LYS A 18 32.38 -25.03 29.33
CA LYS A 18 30.97 -25.17 28.98
C LYS A 18 30.19 -23.97 29.55
N ASP A 19 29.16 -23.56 28.81
CA ASP A 19 28.06 -22.70 29.25
C ASP A 19 28.27 -21.19 29.08
N ALA A 20 28.25 -20.75 27.81
CA ALA A 20 27.66 -19.46 27.47
C ALA A 20 26.18 -19.70 27.12
N PRO A 21 25.21 -19.02 27.77
CA PRO A 21 23.83 -19.08 27.34
C PRO A 21 23.73 -18.51 25.93
N VAL A 22 23.32 -19.33 24.97
CA VAL A 22 22.85 -18.84 23.69
C VAL A 22 21.53 -18.14 24.01
N GLU A 23 21.54 -16.82 23.95
CA GLU A 23 20.33 -16.00 24.06
C GLU A 23 19.49 -16.30 22.79
N SER A 24 18.57 -17.25 22.94
CA SER A 24 17.59 -17.59 21.91
C SER A 24 16.82 -16.33 21.61
N ALA A 25 16.89 -15.85 20.36
CA ALA A 25 15.87 -14.98 19.83
C ALA A 25 14.51 -15.65 20.14
N ALA A 26 13.65 -14.92 20.84
CA ALA A 26 12.32 -15.41 21.14
C ALA A 26 11.59 -15.57 19.81
N ASP A 27 11.43 -16.82 19.39
CA ASP A 27 10.44 -17.19 18.39
C ASP A 27 9.09 -16.85 19.01
N SER A 28 8.46 -15.77 18.54
CA SER A 28 7.15 -15.37 19.07
C SER A 28 6.12 -16.35 18.52
N ASP A 29 5.87 -17.40 19.29
CA ASP A 29 4.82 -18.42 19.10
C ASP A 29 3.41 -17.83 19.32
N ALA A 30 3.25 -16.52 19.13
CA ALA A 30 1.98 -15.82 19.23
C ALA A 30 1.16 -16.13 17.98
N ALA A 31 -0.06 -16.63 18.20
CA ALA A 31 -1.02 -16.78 17.11
C ALA A 31 -1.20 -15.42 16.40
N PRO A 32 -1.34 -15.40 15.06
CA PRO A 32 -1.56 -14.17 14.33
C PRO A 32 -2.77 -13.44 14.91
N ALA A 33 -2.62 -12.13 15.12
CA ALA A 33 -3.69 -11.25 15.58
C ALA A 33 -4.07 -10.31 14.43
N ALA A 34 -5.36 -9.94 14.39
CA ALA A 34 -5.82 -8.91 13.46
C ALA A 34 -5.21 -7.55 13.82
N LEU A 35 -4.87 -6.77 12.81
CA LEU A 35 -4.35 -5.43 12.94
C LEU A 35 -5.43 -4.50 13.51
N THR A 36 -4.99 -3.56 14.33
CA THR A 36 -5.80 -2.47 14.84
C THR A 36 -5.47 -1.17 14.09
N GLY A 37 -6.41 -0.22 14.04
CA GLY A 37 -6.14 1.07 13.43
C GLY A 37 -5.00 1.84 14.12
N ALA A 38 -4.78 1.60 15.42
CA ALA A 38 -3.65 2.18 16.14
C ALA A 38 -2.29 1.65 15.65
N GLU A 39 -2.23 0.40 15.19
CA GLU A 39 -1.02 -0.19 14.58
C GLU A 39 -0.80 0.31 13.14
N LEU A 40 -1.86 0.68 12.43
CA LEU A 40 -1.78 1.28 11.09
C LEU A 40 -1.55 2.80 11.12
N ALA A 41 -1.82 3.47 12.24
CA ALA A 41 -1.75 4.92 12.33
C ALA A 41 -0.34 5.42 11.96
N GLY A 42 -0.27 6.35 11.01
CA GLY A 42 0.97 6.82 10.43
C GLY A 42 0.82 7.20 8.97
N ARG A 43 1.95 7.48 8.33
CA ARG A 43 2.01 7.79 6.90
C ARG A 43 2.74 6.67 6.17
N TRP A 44 2.16 6.21 5.06
CA TRP A 44 2.62 5.06 4.28
C TRP A 44 2.62 5.43 2.81
N ALA A 45 3.74 5.32 2.12
CA ALA A 45 3.79 5.75 0.72
C ALA A 45 4.60 4.79 -0.15
N SER A 46 4.32 4.82 -1.45
CA SER A 46 5.06 4.04 -2.43
C SER A 46 6.56 4.30 -2.32
N GLY A 47 7.37 3.24 -2.33
CA GLY A 47 8.84 3.37 -2.40
C GLY A 47 9.34 3.95 -3.73
N GLY A 48 8.51 3.91 -4.77
CA GLY A 48 8.77 4.44 -6.11
C GLY A 48 7.52 4.41 -6.98
N CYS A 49 7.70 4.55 -8.30
CA CYS A 49 6.61 4.43 -9.27
C CYS A 49 6.12 2.97 -9.33
N GLU A 50 4.82 2.75 -9.16
CA GLU A 50 4.20 1.43 -9.19
C GLU A 50 3.65 1.17 -10.59
N ALA A 51 3.91 -0.02 -11.14
CA ALA A 51 3.47 -0.41 -12.48
C ALA A 51 2.46 -1.56 -12.40
N TYR A 52 1.21 -1.29 -12.78
CA TYR A 52 0.12 -2.27 -12.81
C TYR A 52 -0.22 -2.66 -14.24
N ASP A 53 -0.67 -3.90 -14.46
CA ASP A 53 -1.26 -4.28 -15.75
C ASP A 53 -2.57 -3.52 -15.97
N ASP A 54 -2.74 -2.92 -17.15
CA ASP A 54 -3.94 -2.16 -17.50
C ASP A 54 -5.08 -3.02 -18.09
N GLY A 55 -4.86 -4.34 -18.18
CA GLY A 55 -5.80 -5.29 -18.78
C GLY A 55 -5.89 -5.24 -20.32
N GLN A 56 -5.15 -4.35 -20.98
CA GLN A 56 -5.14 -4.12 -22.43
C GLN A 56 -3.78 -4.45 -23.08
N GLY A 57 -2.86 -5.05 -22.30
CA GLY A 57 -1.51 -5.41 -22.75
C GLY A 57 -0.48 -4.30 -22.55
N GLY A 58 -0.84 -3.23 -21.83
CA GLY A 58 0.04 -2.16 -21.40
C GLY A 58 0.19 -2.12 -19.88
N LYS A 59 0.64 -0.96 -19.38
CA LYS A 59 0.84 -0.68 -17.96
C LYS A 59 0.19 0.65 -17.59
N SER A 60 -0.37 0.72 -16.39
CA SER A 60 -0.67 1.97 -15.71
C SER A 60 0.38 2.23 -14.63
N TYR A 61 0.70 3.51 -14.43
CA TYR A 61 1.74 3.94 -13.51
C TYR A 61 1.17 4.85 -12.43
N LEU A 62 1.49 4.57 -11.18
CA LEU A 62 0.91 5.31 -10.06
C LEU A 62 1.83 5.46 -8.85
N THR A 63 1.51 6.41 -7.98
CA THR A 63 2.08 6.53 -6.63
C THR A 63 0.97 6.71 -5.62
N ARG A 64 1.10 6.09 -4.45
CA ARG A 64 0.17 6.17 -3.32
C ARG A 64 0.86 6.81 -2.13
N ASP A 65 0.15 7.67 -1.42
CA ASP A 65 0.57 8.23 -0.14
C ASP A 65 -0.64 8.26 0.80
N PHE A 66 -0.64 7.33 1.75
CA PHE A 66 -1.68 7.19 2.74
C PHE A 66 -1.30 7.92 4.02
N THR A 67 -2.24 8.65 4.59
CA THR A 67 -2.21 9.08 5.98
C THR A 67 -3.35 8.39 6.74
N LEU A 68 -3.00 7.56 7.71
CA LEU A 68 -3.93 6.77 8.52
C LEU A 68 -3.91 7.28 9.96
N THR A 69 -5.10 7.43 10.53
CA THR A 69 -5.28 7.50 11.99
C THR A 69 -5.83 6.16 12.48
N ALA A 70 -6.32 6.11 13.73
CA ALA A 70 -6.95 4.91 14.25
C ALA A 70 -8.27 4.55 13.55
N ASP A 71 -8.93 5.52 12.90
CA ASP A 71 -10.28 5.36 12.33
C ASP A 71 -10.54 6.17 11.06
N THR A 72 -9.57 6.95 10.57
CA THR A 72 -9.67 7.70 9.31
C THR A 72 -8.49 7.44 8.38
N TRP A 73 -8.75 7.56 7.08
CA TRP A 73 -7.76 7.44 6.04
C TRP A 73 -7.83 8.61 5.07
N THR A 74 -6.66 9.00 4.59
CA THR A 74 -6.47 9.89 3.45
C THR A 74 -5.55 9.18 2.47
N LEU A 75 -5.86 9.23 1.18
CA LEU A 75 -5.01 8.76 0.10
C LEU A 75 -4.79 9.89 -0.89
N ASP A 76 -3.53 10.29 -1.05
CA ASP A 76 -3.05 11.04 -2.20
C ASP A 76 -2.52 10.04 -3.24
N LEU A 77 -3.22 9.96 -4.37
CA LEU A 77 -2.92 9.07 -5.49
C LEU A 77 -2.50 9.91 -6.71
N GLY A 78 -1.37 9.59 -7.31
CA GLY A 78 -0.93 10.16 -8.59
C GLY A 78 -1.03 9.11 -9.69
N LEU A 79 -1.59 9.47 -10.85
CA LEU A 79 -1.59 8.64 -12.05
C LEU A 79 -0.70 9.27 -13.10
N PHE A 80 0.11 8.44 -13.75
CA PHE A 80 1.18 8.87 -14.64
C PHE A 80 1.14 8.12 -15.97
N GLY A 81 1.63 8.77 -17.02
CA GLY A 81 1.71 8.20 -18.36
C GLY A 81 3.02 7.47 -18.66
N ASP A 82 3.94 7.39 -17.71
CA ASP A 82 5.27 6.80 -17.87
C ASP A 82 5.78 6.08 -16.62
N GLU A 83 6.69 5.13 -16.83
CA GLU A 83 7.29 4.28 -15.78
C GLU A 83 8.13 5.04 -14.76
N ALA A 84 8.63 6.23 -15.11
CA ALA A 84 9.36 7.07 -14.17
C ALA A 84 8.44 7.96 -13.34
N CYS A 85 7.11 7.87 -13.51
CA CYS A 85 6.12 8.74 -12.89
C CYS A 85 6.46 10.24 -13.07
N SER A 86 6.97 10.62 -14.25
CA SER A 86 7.42 11.99 -14.54
C SER A 86 6.37 12.84 -15.25
N TYR A 87 5.43 12.19 -15.94
CA TYR A 87 4.32 12.79 -16.67
C TYR A 87 3.01 12.50 -15.93
N ALA A 88 2.66 13.40 -15.02
CA ALA A 88 1.41 13.31 -14.27
C ALA A 88 0.21 13.56 -15.20
N LEU A 89 -0.75 12.63 -15.18
CA LEU A 89 -2.01 12.74 -15.92
C LEU A 89 -3.08 13.42 -15.07
N PHE A 90 -3.24 12.94 -13.84
CA PHE A 90 -4.12 13.51 -12.83
C PHE A 90 -3.72 13.02 -11.43
N THR A 91 -4.18 13.74 -10.41
CA THR A 91 -4.07 13.31 -9.01
C THR A 91 -5.45 13.17 -8.39
N VAL A 92 -5.55 12.33 -7.37
CA VAL A 92 -6.76 12.05 -6.62
C VAL A 92 -6.45 12.15 -5.14
N GLU A 93 -7.23 12.94 -4.41
CA GLU A 93 -7.27 12.94 -2.95
C GLU A 93 -8.57 12.27 -2.51
N ILE A 94 -8.45 11.21 -1.71
CA ILE A 94 -9.58 10.51 -1.12
C ILE A 94 -9.49 10.64 0.39
N THR A 95 -10.59 10.94 1.05
CA THR A 95 -10.66 10.92 2.51
C THR A 95 -11.86 10.12 2.98
N GLY A 96 -11.78 9.52 4.17
CA GLY A 96 -12.94 8.93 4.81
C GLY A 96 -12.62 8.20 6.10
N PRO A 97 -13.64 7.66 6.78
CA PRO A 97 -13.43 6.75 7.91
C PRO A 97 -13.11 5.34 7.41
N TYR A 98 -12.47 4.55 8.26
CA TYR A 98 -12.32 3.11 8.03
C TYR A 98 -12.48 2.31 9.32
N THR A 99 -12.77 1.03 9.17
CA THR A 99 -12.79 0.06 10.27
C THR A 99 -11.96 -1.16 9.89
N LEU A 100 -11.36 -1.80 10.90
CA LEU A 100 -10.71 -3.11 10.75
C LEU A 100 -11.52 -4.16 11.51
N GLY A 101 -11.68 -5.32 10.88
CA GLY A 101 -12.37 -6.49 11.39
C GLY A 101 -11.40 -7.56 11.89
N GLY A 102 -11.76 -8.81 11.62
CA GLY A 102 -10.92 -9.96 11.95
C GLY A 102 -9.83 -10.23 10.91
N LEU A 103 -9.04 -11.27 11.18
CA LEU A 103 -8.15 -11.84 10.17
C LEU A 103 -8.96 -12.32 8.97
N SER A 104 -8.41 -12.09 7.78
CA SER A 104 -8.95 -12.65 6.55
C SER A 104 -8.88 -14.17 6.59
N GLN A 105 -9.97 -14.81 6.20
CA GLN A 105 -10.01 -16.27 6.03
C GLN A 105 -9.37 -16.72 4.72
N ILE A 106 -9.17 -15.81 3.77
CA ILE A 106 -8.68 -16.10 2.41
C ILE A 106 -7.21 -15.70 2.27
N VAL A 107 -6.82 -14.54 2.80
CA VAL A 107 -5.47 -13.98 2.67
C VAL A 107 -4.71 -14.16 3.98
N PRO A 108 -3.80 -15.15 4.10
CA PRO A 108 -3.13 -15.45 5.37
C PRO A 108 -2.38 -14.23 5.94
N GLY A 109 -2.58 -13.96 7.22
CA GLY A 109 -1.93 -12.86 7.93
C GLY A 109 -2.50 -11.46 7.64
N ALA A 110 -3.45 -11.33 6.71
CA ALA A 110 -4.13 -10.06 6.46
C ALA A 110 -5.33 -9.87 7.38
N THR A 111 -5.73 -8.62 7.58
CA THR A 111 -6.91 -8.19 8.33
C THR A 111 -7.92 -7.62 7.34
N GLU A 112 -9.19 -7.98 7.47
CA GLU A 112 -10.26 -7.41 6.65
C GLU A 112 -10.58 -5.99 7.12
N GLY A 113 -10.78 -5.04 6.20
CA GLY A 113 -11.13 -3.67 6.54
C GLY A 113 -12.14 -3.08 5.57
N ASP A 114 -12.94 -2.13 6.06
CA ASP A 114 -13.89 -1.37 5.24
C ASP A 114 -13.46 0.10 5.23
N PHE A 115 -13.07 0.59 4.06
CA PHE A 115 -12.55 1.93 3.82
C PHE A 115 -13.61 2.78 3.14
N ALA A 116 -14.43 3.45 3.95
CA ALA A 116 -15.53 4.24 3.44
C ALA A 116 -15.02 5.52 2.77
N PHE A 117 -15.67 5.92 1.70
CA PHE A 117 -15.40 7.16 0.99
C PHE A 117 -16.19 8.31 1.61
N GLY A 118 -15.48 9.36 2.01
CA GLY A 118 -16.06 10.63 2.47
C GLY A 118 -16.00 11.70 1.39
N THR A 119 -14.81 11.96 0.86
CA THR A 119 -14.60 12.88 -0.28
C THR A 119 -13.68 12.25 -1.31
N ILE A 120 -13.92 12.55 -2.58
CA ILE A 120 -13.08 12.19 -3.71
C ILE A 120 -12.85 13.46 -4.53
N VAL A 121 -11.63 13.98 -4.50
CA VAL A 121 -11.23 15.19 -5.22
C VAL A 121 -10.19 14.84 -6.26
N TRP A 122 -10.45 15.20 -7.51
CA TRP A 122 -9.54 14.97 -8.63
C TRP A 122 -8.91 16.29 -9.07
N THR A 123 -7.68 16.23 -9.60
CA THR A 123 -7.01 17.37 -10.24
C THR A 123 -6.40 16.90 -11.56
N ALA A 124 -6.84 17.45 -12.68
CA ALA A 124 -6.21 17.19 -13.97
C ALA A 124 -4.81 17.83 -14.03
N LYS A 125 -3.81 17.07 -14.50
CA LYS A 125 -2.42 17.55 -14.69
C LYS A 125 -2.03 17.69 -16.16
N ASP A 126 -2.82 17.06 -17.04
CA ASP A 126 -2.72 17.17 -18.49
C ASP A 126 -3.99 17.79 -19.08
N GLN A 127 -3.83 18.59 -20.15
CA GLN A 127 -4.95 19.24 -20.84
C GLN A 127 -5.86 18.22 -21.53
N GLY A 128 -5.30 17.17 -22.13
CA GLY A 128 -6.09 16.12 -22.78
C GLY A 128 -6.98 15.39 -21.79
N LEU A 129 -6.50 15.16 -20.56
CA LEU A 129 -7.31 14.60 -19.47
C LEU A 129 -8.35 15.59 -18.95
N ALA A 130 -8.02 16.88 -18.81
CA ALA A 130 -9.02 17.90 -18.45
C ALA A 130 -10.18 17.95 -19.45
N ASP A 131 -9.87 17.95 -20.75
CA ASP A 131 -10.89 17.92 -21.81
C ASP A 131 -11.74 16.63 -21.74
N THR A 132 -11.08 15.49 -21.47
CA THR A 132 -11.74 14.20 -21.28
C THR A 132 -12.70 14.20 -20.10
N PHE A 133 -12.27 14.71 -18.94
CA PHE A 133 -13.11 14.78 -17.74
C PHE A 133 -14.33 15.69 -17.93
N THR A 134 -14.14 16.82 -18.62
CA THR A 134 -15.24 17.71 -19.01
C THR A 134 -16.23 16.98 -19.92
N GLY A 135 -15.73 16.31 -20.97
CA GLY A 135 -16.58 15.56 -21.90
C GLY A 135 -17.31 14.38 -21.26
N ALA A 136 -16.71 13.77 -20.25
CA ALA A 136 -17.29 12.67 -19.47
C ALA A 136 -18.30 13.14 -18.41
N GLY A 137 -18.38 14.45 -18.13
CA GLY A 137 -19.26 14.98 -17.09
C GLY A 137 -18.80 14.66 -15.67
N CYS A 138 -17.48 14.49 -15.46
CA CYS A 138 -16.92 14.35 -14.12
C CYS A 138 -17.04 15.68 -13.37
N GLY A 139 -17.50 15.65 -12.12
CA GLY A 139 -17.60 16.86 -11.30
C GLY A 139 -18.69 17.85 -11.76
N ALA A 140 -18.71 19.02 -11.12
CA ALA A 140 -19.77 20.00 -11.32
C ALA A 140 -19.47 21.03 -12.43
N ASN A 141 -18.21 21.20 -12.82
CA ASN A 141 -17.78 22.25 -13.74
C ASN A 141 -16.92 21.68 -14.87
N ALA A 142 -16.68 22.51 -15.89
CA ALA A 142 -15.63 22.22 -16.86
C ALA A 142 -14.27 22.14 -16.14
N TRP A 143 -13.40 21.24 -16.59
CA TRP A 143 -12.10 21.00 -16.00
C TRP A 143 -11.04 21.96 -16.54
N GLU A 144 -10.20 22.42 -15.62
CA GLU A 144 -9.00 23.20 -15.90
C GLU A 144 -7.81 22.47 -15.29
N VAL A 145 -6.66 22.54 -15.94
CA VAL A 145 -5.41 21.94 -15.43
C VAL A 145 -5.05 22.59 -14.09
N ASP A 146 -4.60 21.76 -13.15
CA ASP A 146 -4.21 22.13 -11.78
C ASP A 146 -5.32 22.72 -10.90
N VAL A 147 -6.58 22.68 -11.35
CA VAL A 147 -7.74 23.08 -10.54
C VAL A 147 -8.43 21.83 -9.97
N PRO A 148 -8.45 21.63 -8.63
CA PRO A 148 -9.12 20.50 -8.03
C PRO A 148 -10.64 20.61 -8.16
N GLN A 149 -11.32 19.49 -8.37
CA GLN A 149 -12.77 19.39 -8.31
C GLN A 149 -13.22 18.14 -7.57
N ASP A 150 -14.28 18.28 -6.78
CA ASP A 150 -14.97 17.17 -6.14
C ASP A 150 -15.74 16.37 -7.19
N VAL A 151 -15.52 15.05 -7.17
CA VAL A 151 -16.22 14.07 -7.99
C VAL A 151 -16.98 13.04 -7.14
N SER A 152 -17.10 13.27 -5.83
CA SER A 152 -17.75 12.39 -4.86
C SER A 152 -19.17 11.98 -5.29
N ALA A 153 -19.93 12.90 -5.88
CA ALA A 153 -21.31 12.66 -6.32
C ALA A 153 -21.43 12.11 -7.75
N THR A 154 -20.39 12.26 -8.58
CA THR A 154 -20.46 12.00 -10.03
C THR A 154 -19.59 10.82 -10.46
N GLY A 155 -18.57 10.46 -9.68
CA GLY A 155 -17.49 9.60 -10.13
C GLY A 155 -16.66 10.24 -11.25
N CYS A 156 -15.73 9.47 -11.82
CA CYS A 156 -15.04 9.87 -13.03
C CYS A 156 -14.43 8.68 -13.79
N ILE A 157 -14.68 8.66 -15.11
CA ILE A 157 -14.08 7.76 -16.13
C ILE A 157 -13.93 6.27 -15.74
N GLY A 158 -14.82 5.75 -14.89
CA GLY A 158 -14.77 4.35 -14.44
C GLY A 158 -13.64 4.02 -13.47
N VAL A 159 -12.90 5.03 -12.98
CA VAL A 159 -11.88 4.87 -11.92
C VAL A 159 -12.49 5.25 -10.57
N ALA A 160 -13.20 6.38 -10.51
CA ALA A 160 -13.98 6.75 -9.35
C ALA A 160 -15.46 6.49 -9.62
N HIS A 161 -16.14 5.82 -8.69
CA HIS A 161 -17.60 5.69 -8.68
C HIS A 161 -18.22 6.78 -7.81
N PRO A 162 -19.48 7.19 -8.07
CA PRO A 162 -20.23 7.98 -7.11
C PRO A 162 -20.28 7.29 -5.76
N ILE A 163 -20.08 8.02 -4.67
CA ILE A 163 -20.12 7.47 -3.30
C ILE A 163 -21.50 6.87 -3.00
N ALA A 164 -22.56 7.37 -3.64
CA ALA A 164 -23.91 6.80 -3.51
C ALA A 164 -24.02 5.37 -4.11
N GLU A 165 -23.15 5.02 -5.06
CA GLU A 165 -23.13 3.73 -5.74
C GLU A 165 -22.07 2.79 -5.16
N CYS A 166 -20.92 3.34 -4.77
CA CYS A 166 -19.82 2.63 -4.13
C CYS A 166 -19.37 3.42 -2.88
N PRO A 167 -20.02 3.19 -1.72
CA PRO A 167 -19.74 3.98 -0.52
C PRO A 167 -18.47 3.56 0.23
N THR A 168 -17.96 2.37 -0.03
CA THR A 168 -16.81 1.81 0.69
C THR A 168 -16.06 0.82 -0.17
N ASP A 169 -14.74 0.77 0.03
CA ASP A 169 -13.91 -0.34 -0.41
C ASP A 169 -13.86 -1.40 0.69
N HIS A 170 -14.28 -2.62 0.38
CA HIS A 170 -14.03 -3.81 1.19
C HIS A 170 -12.65 -4.37 0.82
N ASP A 171 -11.65 -4.19 1.70
CA ASP A 171 -10.25 -4.52 1.42
C ASP A 171 -9.63 -5.50 2.44
N VAL A 172 -8.42 -5.95 2.18
CA VAL A 172 -7.55 -6.62 3.15
C VAL A 172 -6.28 -5.79 3.33
N VAL A 173 -5.77 -5.74 4.56
CA VAL A 173 -4.53 -5.05 4.90
C VAL A 173 -3.58 -5.95 5.66
N ALA A 174 -2.29 -5.83 5.39
CA ALA A 174 -1.25 -6.60 6.07
C ALA A 174 -0.01 -5.74 6.31
N LEU A 175 0.66 -5.97 7.44
CA LEU A 175 2.01 -5.49 7.68
C LEU A 175 2.98 -6.66 7.46
N SER A 176 3.93 -6.50 6.54
CA SER A 176 5.00 -7.47 6.30
C SER A 176 6.30 -6.73 6.05
N ASP A 177 7.38 -7.17 6.70
CA ASP A 177 8.72 -6.59 6.54
C ASP A 177 8.77 -5.06 6.75
N GLY A 178 7.91 -4.55 7.63
CA GLY A 178 7.81 -3.13 7.94
C GLY A 178 7.05 -2.30 6.90
N GLN A 179 6.47 -2.92 5.87
CA GLN A 179 5.66 -2.26 4.85
C GLN A 179 4.18 -2.56 5.03
N LEU A 180 3.32 -1.61 4.62
CA LEU A 180 1.87 -1.78 4.57
C LEU A 180 1.42 -2.24 3.19
N PHE A 181 0.68 -3.34 3.15
CA PHE A 181 0.04 -3.86 1.95
C PHE A 181 -1.47 -3.71 2.04
N PHE A 182 -2.09 -3.33 0.93
CA PHE A 182 -3.53 -3.42 0.69
C PHE A 182 -3.81 -4.58 -0.27
N GLY A 183 -5.06 -4.94 -0.48
CA GLY A 183 -5.46 -5.97 -1.43
C GLY A 183 -5.24 -5.59 -2.89
N GLU A 184 -5.24 -6.60 -3.76
CA GLU A 184 -5.24 -6.40 -5.21
C GLU A 184 -6.50 -5.63 -5.68
N ARG A 185 -6.32 -4.66 -6.58
CA ARG A 185 -7.40 -3.79 -7.07
C ARG A 185 -8.00 -4.30 -8.39
N ILE A 186 -8.31 -5.61 -8.45
CA ILE A 186 -8.80 -6.30 -9.67
C ILE A 186 -10.25 -6.81 -9.54
N THR A 187 -10.87 -6.61 -8.38
CA THR A 187 -12.24 -7.04 -8.06
C THR A 187 -13.15 -5.83 -7.83
N ASN A 188 -14.47 -6.06 -7.80
CA ASN A 188 -15.43 -5.02 -7.41
C ASN A 188 -15.45 -4.86 -5.89
N MET A 189 -14.55 -4.05 -5.35
CA MET A 189 -14.41 -3.86 -3.90
C MET A 189 -15.57 -3.09 -3.26
N CYS A 190 -16.50 -2.54 -4.05
CA CYS A 190 -17.76 -1.98 -3.55
C CYS A 190 -18.70 -3.03 -2.98
N GLU A 191 -18.46 -4.31 -3.27
CA GLU A 191 -19.21 -5.45 -2.78
C GLU A 191 -18.38 -6.28 -1.81
N VAL A 192 -19.00 -6.77 -0.73
CA VAL A 192 -18.33 -7.61 0.27
C VAL A 192 -17.68 -8.85 -0.36
N ASP A 193 -18.35 -9.49 -1.33
CA ASP A 193 -17.84 -10.67 -2.05
C ASP A 193 -16.68 -10.32 -3.00
N GLY A 194 -16.51 -9.04 -3.32
CA GLY A 194 -15.40 -8.50 -4.09
C GLY A 194 -14.18 -8.13 -3.24
N ARG A 195 -14.17 -8.43 -1.93
CA ARG A 195 -12.97 -8.27 -1.10
C ARG A 195 -11.78 -9.01 -1.73
N PRO A 196 -10.60 -8.38 -1.86
CA PRO A 196 -9.46 -8.98 -2.56
C PRO A 196 -9.01 -10.30 -1.95
N LYS A 197 -8.58 -11.23 -2.82
CA LYS A 197 -8.17 -12.60 -2.43
C LYS A 197 -6.65 -12.77 -2.41
N ALA A 198 -5.93 -11.68 -2.63
CA ALA A 198 -4.50 -11.57 -2.48
C ALA A 198 -4.13 -10.13 -2.08
N LEU A 199 -2.94 -9.96 -1.51
CA LEU A 199 -2.33 -8.64 -1.35
C LEU A 199 -1.91 -8.10 -2.71
N GLY A 200 -1.96 -6.78 -2.86
CA GLY A 200 -1.40 -6.08 -4.00
C GLY A 200 0.12 -6.28 -4.07
N PRO A 201 0.72 -6.14 -5.27
CA PRO A 201 2.13 -6.47 -5.48
C PRO A 201 3.11 -5.43 -4.90
N PHE A 202 2.63 -4.25 -4.50
CA PHE A 202 3.46 -3.15 -3.99
C PHE A 202 3.09 -2.83 -2.54
N GLY A 203 4.07 -2.97 -1.65
CA GLY A 203 4.01 -2.49 -0.27
C GLY A 203 4.30 -0.99 -0.19
N LEU A 204 3.81 -0.37 0.87
CA LEU A 204 4.02 1.04 1.18
C LEU A 204 5.02 1.16 2.32
N ASP A 205 6.01 2.02 2.13
CA ASP A 205 7.03 2.30 3.14
C ASP A 205 6.50 3.31 4.17
N PRO A 206 6.83 3.13 5.46
CA PRO A 206 6.54 4.15 6.47
C PRO A 206 7.34 5.43 6.17
N ARG A 207 6.73 6.59 6.38
CA ARG A 207 7.33 7.91 6.15
C ARG A 207 7.67 8.66 7.44
#